data_AF-A0A1X9MJM0-F1
#
_entry.id   AF-A0A1X9MJM0-F1
#
_cell.length_a   1.000
_cell.length_b   1.000
_cell.length_c   1.000
_cell.angle_alpha   90.00
_cell.angle_beta   90.00
_cell.angle_gamma   90.00
#
_symmetry.space_group_name_H-M   'P 1'
#
loop_
_entity.id
_entity.type
_entity.pdbx_description
1 polymer ?
#
loop_
_entity_poly.entity_id
_entity_poly.type
_entity_poly.pdbx_seq_one_letter_code
_entity_poly.pdbx_strand_id
1 'polypeptide(L)' 'MRLSIEEIEELRFLAMKKEIKNKTIADSLGISQAAVSQFFRNKTRLSISNENKIKDIIEQADQFVMKRVKVN' A
#
# COMPACT_ATOMS: atom_id res chain seq x y z
N MET A 1 -5.14 2.04 13.61
CA MET A 1 -5.48 3.49 13.66
C MET A 1 -6.21 3.87 12.37
N ARG A 2 -7.02 4.93 12.35
CA ARG A 2 -7.60 5.43 11.08
C ARG A 2 -6.58 6.37 10.42
N LEU A 3 -6.40 6.26 9.10
CA LEU A 3 -5.48 7.12 8.38
C LEU A 3 -6.10 8.47 8.02
N SER A 4 -5.35 9.55 8.21
CA SER A 4 -5.70 10.87 7.71
C SER A 4 -5.64 10.94 6.19
N ILE A 5 -6.16 12.02 5.59
CA ILE A 5 -6.10 12.21 4.13
C ILE A 5 -4.65 12.43 3.69
N GLU A 6 -3.88 13.19 4.47
CA GLU A 6 -2.47 13.45 4.27
C GLU A 6 -1.66 12.14 4.32
N GLU A 7 -1.90 11.28 5.32
CA GLU A 7 -1.25 9.96 5.40
C GLU A 7 -1.56 9.08 4.18
N ILE A 8 -2.81 9.11 3.68
CA ILE A 8 -3.20 8.34 2.48
C ILE A 8 -2.46 8.85 1.25
N GLU A 9 -2.30 10.16 1.13
CA GLU A 9 -1.59 10.79 0.03
C GLU A 9 -0.09 10.51 0.07
N GLU A 10 0.53 10.60 1.25
CA GLU A 10 1.92 10.19 1.49
C GLU A 10 2.16 8.72 1.11
N LEU A 11 1.27 7.82 1.54
CA LEU A 11 1.33 6.41 1.19
C LEU A 11 1.20 6.18 -0.31
N ARG A 12 0.32 6.92 -0.99
CA ARG A 12 0.18 6.85 -2.45
C ARG A 12 1.49 7.23 -3.14
N PHE A 13 2.13 8.34 -2.74
CA PHE A 13 3.41 8.77 -3.31
C PHE A 13 4.52 7.77 -3.00
N LEU A 14 4.56 7.23 -1.79
CA LEU A 14 5.53 6.21 -1.41
C LEU A 14 5.37 4.92 -2.22
N ALA A 15 4.13 4.45 -2.41
CA ALA A 15 3.84 3.29 -3.27
C ALA A 15 4.29 3.54 -4.71
N MET A 16 4.08 4.75 -5.25
CA MET A 16 4.57 5.12 -6.58
C MET A 16 6.11 5.10 -6.65
N LYS A 17 6.79 5.69 -5.67
CA LYS A 17 8.26 5.70 -5.58
C LYS A 17 8.85 4.29 -5.49
N LYS A 18 8.15 3.38 -4.81
CA LYS A 18 8.53 1.97 -4.64
C LYS A 18 8.02 1.05 -5.75
N GLU A 19 7.39 1.61 -6.79
CA GLU A 19 6.77 0.87 -7.90
C GLU A 19 5.77 -0.21 -7.47
N ILE A 20 5.13 -0.03 -6.30
CA ILE A 20 4.14 -0.95 -5.76
C ILE A 20 2.82 -0.72 -6.50
N LYS A 21 2.41 -1.72 -7.28
CA LYS A 21 1.16 -1.66 -8.04
C LYS A 21 -0.03 -1.86 -7.11
N ASN A 22 -1.12 -1.13 -7.36
CA ASN A 22 -2.40 -1.33 -6.67
C ASN A 22 -2.88 -2.79 -6.73
N LYS A 23 -2.55 -3.51 -7.82
CA LYS A 23 -2.84 -4.94 -7.95
C LYS A 23 -2.12 -5.76 -6.86
N THR A 24 -0.84 -5.52 -6.62
CA THR A 24 -0.06 -6.22 -5.57
C THR A 24 -0.67 -6.03 -4.18
N ILE A 25 -1.10 -4.80 -3.88
CA ILE A 25 -1.77 -4.47 -2.61
C ILE A 25 -3.12 -5.19 -2.52
N ALA A 26 -3.90 -5.16 -3.60
CA ALA A 26 -5.21 -5.78 -3.70
C ALA A 26 -5.13 -7.31 -3.50
N ASP A 27 -4.19 -7.97 -4.19
CA ASP A 27 -3.92 -9.40 -4.08
C ASP A 27 -3.53 -9.79 -2.64
N SER A 28 -2.70 -8.96 -1.97
CA SER A 28 -2.29 -9.20 -0.58
C SER A 28 -3.42 -9.06 0.44
N LEU A 29 -4.48 -8.32 0.10
CA LEU A 29 -5.61 -8.04 0.98
C LEU A 29 -6.88 -8.84 0.62
N GLY A 30 -6.88 -9.54 -0.52
CA GLY A 30 -8.05 -10.23 -1.03
C GLY A 30 -9.21 -9.29 -1.40
N ILE A 31 -8.90 -8.08 -1.88
CA ILE A 31 -9.89 -7.08 -2.31
C ILE A 31 -9.69 -6.69 -3.77
N SER A 32 -10.61 -5.90 -4.35
CA SER A 32 -10.46 -5.45 -5.73
C SER A 32 -9.40 -4.34 -5.88
N GLN A 33 -8.68 -4.36 -6.99
CA GLN A 33 -7.77 -3.27 -7.36
C GLN A 33 -8.49 -1.92 -7.45
N ALA A 34 -9.75 -1.92 -7.88
CA ALA A 34 -10.57 -0.73 -7.94
C ALA A 34 -10.79 -0.10 -6.55
N ALA A 35 -11.04 -0.91 -5.52
CA ALA A 35 -11.19 -0.43 -4.15
C ALA A 35 -9.90 0.22 -3.63
N VAL A 36 -8.73 -0.38 -3.89
CA VAL A 36 -7.43 0.23 -3.58
C VAL A 36 -7.23 1.55 -4.33
N SER A 37 -7.59 1.60 -5.60
CA SER A 37 -7.48 2.83 -6.40
C SER A 37 -8.43 3.93 -5.92
N GLN A 38 -9.65 3.59 -5.50
CA GLN A 38 -10.61 4.56 -4.97
C GLN A 38 -10.17 5.09 -3.61
N PHE A 39 -9.62 4.21 -2.77
CA PHE A 39 -9.01 4.56 -1.49
C PHE A 39 -7.87 5.59 -1.65
N PHE A 40 -6.87 5.32 -2.50
CA PHE A 40 -5.76 6.26 -2.74
C PHE A 40 -6.18 7.58 -3.41
N ARG A 41 -7.36 7.63 -4.03
CA ARG A 41 -7.95 8.86 -4.58
C ARG A 41 -8.87 9.56 -3.58
N ASN A 42 -8.87 9.13 -2.31
CA ASN A 42 -9.75 9.62 -1.25
C ASN A 42 -11.25 9.58 -1.61
N LYS A 43 -11.66 8.69 -2.52
CA LYS A 43 -13.06 8.55 -2.96
C LYS A 43 -13.87 7.63 -2.06
N THR A 44 -13.20 6.68 -1.40
CA THR A 44 -13.83 5.68 -0.52
C THR A 44 -12.93 5.41 0.67
N ARG A 45 -13.51 4.97 1.78
CA ARG A 45 -12.75 4.42 2.91
C ARG A 45 -12.72 2.90 2.83
N LEU A 46 -11.68 2.31 3.40
CA LEU A 46 -11.60 0.86 3.62
C LEU A 46 -11.87 0.56 5.10
N SER A 47 -11.91 -0.73 5.45
CA SER A 47 -11.89 -1.11 6.87
C SER A 47 -10.61 -0.60 7.52
N ILE A 48 -10.66 -0.26 8.82
CA ILE A 48 -9.47 0.18 9.57
C ILE A 48 -8.34 -0.87 9.44
N SER A 49 -8.69 -2.16 9.51
CA SER A 49 -7.72 -3.24 9.32
C SER A 49 -7.02 -3.16 7.96
N ASN A 50 -7.78 -2.97 6.87
CA ASN A 50 -7.19 -2.89 5.54
C ASN A 50 -6.34 -1.62 5.36
N GLU A 51 -6.77 -0.48 5.91
CA GLU A 51 -5.96 0.75 5.85
C GLU A 51 -4.59 0.56 6.52
N ASN A 52 -4.54 -0.03 7.72
CA ASN A 52 -3.27 -0.27 8.40
C ASN A 52 -2.43 -1.32 7.65
N LYS A 53 -3.03 -2.38 7.11
CA LYS A 53 -2.29 -3.35 6.29
C LYS A 53 -1.70 -2.74 5.02
N ILE A 54 -2.39 -1.80 4.38
CA ILE A 54 -1.84 -1.06 3.23
C ILE A 54 -0.60 -0.27 3.64
N LYS A 55 -0.67 0.44 4.77
CA LYS A 55 0.47 1.16 5.36
C LYS A 55 1.64 0.22 5.58
N ASP A 56 1.41 -0.91 6.25
CA ASP A 56 2.44 -1.92 6.54
C ASP A 56 3.09 -2.47 5.26
N ILE A 57 2.30 -2.82 4.24
CA ILE A 57 2.81 -3.33 2.95
C ILE A 57 3.75 -2.32 2.29
N ILE A 58 3.36 -1.04 2.27
CA ILE A 58 4.13 0.00 1.59
C ILE A 58 5.39 0.35 2.37
N GLU A 59 5.28 0.52 3.69
CA GLU A 59 6.41 0.87 4.55
C GLU A 59 7.45 -0.25 4.58
N GLN A 60 7.03 -1.51 4.66
CA GLN A 60 7.93 -2.66 4.75
C GLN A 60 8.50 -3.12 3.40
N ALA A 61 8.01 -2.62 2.27
CA ALA A 61 8.48 -3.05 0.95
C ALA A 61 9.99 -2.86 0.71
N ASP A 62 10.65 -1.90 1.38
CA ASP A 62 12.10 -1.72 1.28
C ASP A 62 12.90 -2.87 1.89
N GLN A 63 12.34 -3.56 2.90
CA GLN A 63 12.99 -4.72 3.52
C GLN A 63 13.00 -5.94 2.59
N PHE A 64 12.08 -6.00 1.61
CA PHE A 64 12.01 -7.10 0.65
C PHE A 64 13.00 -6.93 -0.51
N VAL A 65 13.35 -5.70 -0.90
CA VAL A 65 14.34 -5.44 -1.96
C VAL A 65 15.75 -5.85 -1.50
N MET A 66 16.10 -5.62 -0.23
CA MET A 66 17.42 -6.02 0.32
C MET A 66 17.64 -7.54 0.36
N LYS A 67 16.59 -8.36 0.45
CA LYS A 67 16.75 -9.83 0.46
C LYS A 67 17.08 -10.45 -0.90
N ARG A 68 16.92 -9.72 -2.02
CA ARG A 68 17.27 -10.23 -3.36
C ARG A 68 18.71 -9.94 -3.79
N VAL A 69 19.46 -9.10 -3.08
CA VAL A 69 20.84 -8.69 -3.44
C VAL A 69 21.89 -9.35 -2.52
N LYS A 70 21.66 -10.61 -2.13
CA LYS A 70 22.73 -11.49 -1.61
C LYS A 70 22.60 -12.86 -2.25
N VAL A 71 23.19 -13.00 -3.42
CA VAL A 71 23.61 -14.30 -3.94
C VAL A 71 25.02 -14.10 -4.48
N ASN A 72 25.98 -14.60 -3.69
CA ASN A 72 27.42 -14.82 -3.92
C ASN A 72 28.29 -13.69 -4.48
#